data_AF-A0A363TBG8-F1
#
_entry.id   AF-A0A363TBG8-F1
#
_cell.length_a   1.000
_cell.length_b   1.000
_cell.length_c   1.000
_cell.angle_alpha   90.00
_cell.angle_beta   90.00
_cell.angle_gamma   90.00
#
_symmetry.space_group_name_H-M   'P 1'
#
loop_
_entity.id
_entity.type
_entity.pdbx_description
1 polymer ?
#
loop_
_entity_poly.entity_id
_entity_poly.type
_entity_poly.pdbx_seq_one_letter_code
_entity_poly.pdbx_strand_id
1 'polypeptide(L)'
;GTKWSFIDNKSWPHYVVANADESEPGTFKDREIMECNPFQFLEGVAIASYAVGARAAYIYLRGEFWTVAAILDKKIAEMEKAGLLGEALFGSDFSLRIYTHLGAGAYICGEETALLESIEGKRGQPRIRPPFPAVYGLYGKPTVVNNVETLANVPLIISKGADWYKSLGTPDSAGVKIFSLSGHVKQPGNYELPFGTTYRELIYTHGGGVSDDRPVKAIMSAGASSAMIIADDKALDTPMDYASVRGLGADLGSASVIVINDSVDMDWVINKTIRFFKHESCGKCTPCREGTYWMQHLIERIKRGEEVKANTELLHSVAKQMQNKCLCPLGEFSTMAVTTAIERFPADFEPSHSGGGHG
;
A
#
# COMPACT_ATOMS: atom_id res chain seq x y z
N GLY A 1 0.04 -2.36 20.39
CA GLY A 1 0.53 -1.09 19.79
C GLY A 1 -0.51 0.00 19.95
N THR A 2 -0.16 1.26 19.69
CA THR A 2 -1.02 2.45 19.89
C THR A 2 -2.37 2.35 19.17
N LYS A 3 -2.41 1.79 17.95
CA LYS A 3 -3.67 1.57 17.22
C LYS A 3 -4.63 0.64 17.98
N TRP A 4 -4.10 -0.43 18.57
CA TRP A 4 -4.90 -1.42 19.30
C TRP A 4 -5.41 -0.86 20.63
N SER A 5 -4.67 0.05 21.27
CA SER A 5 -5.13 0.72 22.50
C SER A 5 -6.27 1.71 22.30
N PHE A 6 -6.58 2.08 21.06
CA PHE A 6 -7.72 2.97 20.75
C PHE A 6 -9.06 2.25 20.63
N ILE A 7 -9.08 0.91 20.73
CA ILE A 7 -10.31 0.14 20.65
C ILE A 7 -11.27 0.54 21.80
N ASP A 8 -12.52 0.84 21.47
CA ASP A 8 -13.53 1.19 22.47
C ASP A 8 -14.04 -0.05 23.21
N ASN A 9 -13.61 -0.22 24.46
CA ASN A 9 -14.02 -1.35 25.31
C ASN A 9 -15.47 -1.27 25.84
N LYS A 10 -16.22 -0.21 25.52
CA LYS A 10 -17.63 -0.04 25.93
C LYS A 10 -18.62 -0.66 24.93
N SER A 11 -18.20 -0.91 23.69
CA SER A 11 -19.08 -1.39 22.62
C SER A 11 -18.64 -2.76 22.12
N TRP A 12 -19.52 -3.76 22.24
CA TRP A 12 -19.23 -5.13 21.85
C TRP A 12 -20.17 -5.60 20.72
N PRO A 13 -19.78 -6.61 19.91
CA PRO A 13 -18.47 -7.29 19.90
C PRO A 13 -17.33 -6.46 19.29
N HIS A 14 -16.06 -6.83 19.53
CA HIS A 14 -14.91 -6.29 18.79
C HIS A 14 -14.57 -7.17 17.58
N TYR A 15 -13.98 -6.57 16.56
CA TYR A 15 -13.49 -7.26 15.36
C TYR A 15 -12.03 -6.94 15.06
N VAL A 16 -11.34 -7.90 14.46
CA VAL A 16 -10.06 -7.69 13.77
C VAL A 16 -10.27 -7.92 12.28
N VAL A 17 -9.71 -7.03 11.46
CA VAL A 17 -9.73 -7.17 10.01
C VAL A 17 -8.30 -7.10 9.49
N ALA A 18 -7.84 -8.19 8.87
CA ALA A 18 -6.58 -8.20 8.14
C ALA A 18 -6.85 -7.65 6.73
N ASN A 19 -6.19 -6.55 6.38
CA ASN A 19 -6.21 -5.98 5.05
C ASN A 19 -5.17 -6.69 4.18
N ALA A 20 -5.66 -7.60 3.33
CA ALA A 20 -4.92 -8.38 2.35
C ALA A 20 -5.36 -8.03 0.91
N ASP A 21 -5.85 -6.79 0.69
CA ASP A 21 -6.27 -6.35 -0.64
C ASP A 21 -5.08 -6.11 -1.57
N GLU A 22 -3.93 -5.63 -1.07
CA GLU A 22 -2.67 -5.49 -1.83
C GLU A 22 -2.84 -5.09 -3.32
N SER A 23 -3.66 -4.07 -3.57
CA SER A 23 -3.96 -3.63 -4.94
C SER A 23 -3.01 -2.53 -5.43
N GLU A 24 -2.10 -2.05 -4.58
CA GLU A 24 -1.14 -1.00 -4.91
C GLU A 24 -0.13 -1.51 -5.97
N PRO A 25 0.00 -0.82 -7.12
CA PRO A 25 0.96 -1.22 -8.15
C PRO A 25 2.39 -1.27 -7.61
N GLY A 26 3.07 -2.39 -7.86
CA GLY A 26 4.43 -2.63 -7.36
C GLY A 26 4.48 -3.28 -5.97
N THR A 27 3.34 -3.52 -5.31
CA THR A 27 3.26 -4.26 -4.04
C THR A 27 2.91 -5.72 -4.29
N PHE A 28 3.67 -6.64 -3.69
CA PHE A 28 3.44 -8.10 -3.79
C PHE A 28 4.00 -8.89 -2.60
N LYS A 29 4.15 -8.23 -1.44
CA LYS A 29 4.70 -8.78 -0.19
C LYS A 29 3.66 -9.58 0.62
N ASP A 30 2.42 -9.11 0.68
CA ASP A 30 1.33 -9.69 1.45
C ASP A 30 0.92 -11.01 0.81
N ARG A 31 0.85 -11.06 -0.52
CA ARG A 31 0.65 -12.30 -1.28
C ARG A 31 1.66 -13.37 -0.89
N GLU A 32 2.95 -13.02 -0.93
CA GLU A 32 4.03 -13.97 -0.63
C GLU A 32 3.98 -14.45 0.83
N ILE A 33 3.68 -13.57 1.78
CA ILE A 33 3.45 -13.97 3.18
C ILE A 33 2.30 -15.00 3.26
N MET A 34 1.16 -14.74 2.63
CA MET A 34 0.00 -15.62 2.70
C MET A 34 0.22 -16.95 1.97
N GLU A 35 0.96 -16.97 0.87
CA GLU A 35 1.26 -18.19 0.11
C GLU A 35 2.34 -19.05 0.79
N CYS A 36 3.42 -18.41 1.26
CA CYS A 36 4.62 -19.11 1.73
C CYS A 36 4.70 -19.28 3.25
N ASN A 37 4.09 -18.38 4.03
CA ASN A 37 4.09 -18.43 5.49
C ASN A 37 2.72 -18.10 6.12
N PRO A 38 1.64 -18.83 5.74
CA PRO A 38 0.29 -18.54 6.19
C PRO A 38 0.11 -18.68 7.70
N PHE A 39 0.81 -19.61 8.36
CA PHE A 39 0.62 -19.87 9.79
C PHE A 39 1.14 -18.72 10.66
N GLN A 40 2.29 -18.14 10.34
CA GLN A 40 2.80 -16.98 11.08
C GLN A 40 1.85 -15.78 10.94
N PHE A 41 1.29 -15.58 9.75
CA PHE A 41 0.27 -14.56 9.53
C PHE A 41 -1.01 -14.82 10.34
N LEU A 42 -1.57 -16.05 10.29
CA LEU A 42 -2.78 -16.43 11.01
C LEU A 42 -2.58 -16.39 12.54
N GLU A 43 -1.42 -16.77 13.03
CA GLU A 43 -1.04 -16.61 14.44
C GLU A 43 -1.02 -15.13 14.83
N GLY A 44 -0.47 -14.27 13.97
CA GLY A 44 -0.52 -12.81 14.16
C GLY A 44 -1.94 -12.26 14.25
N VAL A 45 -2.86 -12.75 13.41
CA VAL A 45 -4.30 -12.43 13.48
C VAL A 45 -4.90 -12.91 14.82
N ALA A 46 -4.54 -14.11 15.27
CA ALA A 46 -5.03 -14.66 16.53
C ALA A 46 -4.54 -13.87 17.74
N ILE A 47 -3.26 -13.51 17.78
CA ILE A 47 -2.67 -12.69 18.86
C ILE A 47 -3.32 -11.30 18.86
N ALA A 48 -3.48 -10.66 17.69
CA ALA A 48 -4.14 -9.37 17.59
C ALA A 48 -5.58 -9.44 18.10
N SER A 49 -6.32 -10.47 17.70
CA SER A 49 -7.70 -10.72 18.15
C SER A 49 -7.79 -10.91 19.66
N TYR A 50 -6.88 -11.69 20.25
CA TYR A 50 -6.81 -11.86 21.69
C TYR A 50 -6.51 -10.54 22.41
N ALA A 51 -5.53 -9.77 21.94
CA ALA A 51 -5.13 -8.50 22.55
C ALA A 51 -6.25 -7.46 22.58
N VAL A 52 -7.17 -7.50 21.62
CA VAL A 52 -8.32 -6.59 21.57
C VAL A 52 -9.64 -7.26 21.96
N GLY A 53 -9.64 -8.50 22.43
CA GLY A 53 -10.86 -9.23 22.81
C GLY A 53 -11.81 -9.56 21.65
N ALA A 54 -11.36 -9.51 20.40
CA ALA A 54 -12.17 -9.89 19.25
C ALA A 54 -12.37 -11.42 19.21
N ARG A 55 -13.62 -11.87 19.05
CA ARG A 55 -13.98 -13.29 18.89
C ARG A 55 -14.19 -13.71 17.43
N ALA A 56 -14.16 -12.73 16.52
CA ALA A 56 -14.23 -12.94 15.09
C ALA A 56 -13.22 -12.03 14.39
N ALA A 57 -12.46 -12.60 13.47
CA ALA A 57 -11.57 -11.88 12.60
C ALA A 57 -11.90 -12.15 11.12
N TYR A 58 -11.70 -11.15 10.28
CA TYR A 58 -11.89 -11.25 8.83
C TYR A 58 -10.58 -10.97 8.12
N ILE A 59 -10.23 -11.81 7.15
CA ILE A 59 -9.13 -11.57 6.23
C ILE A 59 -9.78 -11.09 4.93
N TYR A 60 -9.65 -9.80 4.63
CA TYR A 60 -10.17 -9.23 3.39
C TYR A 60 -9.12 -9.34 2.30
N LEU A 61 -9.33 -10.24 1.35
CA LEU A 61 -8.44 -10.44 0.21
C LEU A 61 -9.00 -9.75 -1.02
N ARG A 62 -8.14 -9.25 -1.91
CA ARG A 62 -8.58 -8.84 -3.25
C ARG A 62 -9.19 -10.02 -4.00
N GLY A 63 -10.09 -9.72 -4.93
CA GLY A 63 -10.82 -10.75 -5.69
C GLY A 63 -9.91 -11.68 -6.50
N GLU A 64 -8.77 -11.15 -6.96
CA GLU A 64 -7.77 -11.89 -7.74
C GLU A 64 -7.03 -12.95 -6.91
N PHE A 65 -7.08 -12.86 -5.58
CA PHE A 65 -6.43 -13.80 -4.65
C PHE A 65 -7.36 -14.96 -4.24
N TRP A 66 -8.31 -15.36 -5.08
CA TRP A 66 -9.21 -16.49 -4.81
C TRP A 66 -8.47 -17.81 -4.52
N THR A 67 -7.32 -18.06 -5.15
CA THR A 67 -6.47 -19.22 -4.86
C THR A 67 -5.84 -19.13 -3.48
N VAL A 68 -5.36 -17.94 -3.09
CA VAL A 68 -4.77 -17.67 -1.78
C VAL A 68 -5.83 -17.82 -0.68
N ALA A 69 -7.05 -17.32 -0.90
CA ALA A 69 -8.16 -17.53 0.01
C ALA A 69 -8.46 -19.02 0.24
N ALA A 70 -8.50 -19.81 -0.83
CA ALA A 70 -8.71 -21.26 -0.72
C ALA A 70 -7.56 -21.98 0.03
N ILE A 71 -6.33 -21.47 -0.06
CA ILE A 71 -5.19 -21.96 0.74
C ILE A 71 -5.40 -21.59 2.22
N LEU A 72 -5.72 -20.33 2.51
CA LEU A 72 -5.95 -19.86 3.87
C LEU A 72 -7.13 -20.57 4.55
N ASP A 73 -8.23 -20.82 3.84
CA ASP A 73 -9.38 -21.58 4.36
C ASP A 73 -8.96 -22.98 4.82
N LYS A 74 -8.11 -23.67 4.05
CA LYS A 74 -7.54 -24.96 4.46
C LYS A 74 -6.66 -24.82 5.70
N LYS A 75 -5.83 -23.78 5.78
CA LYS A 75 -4.95 -23.55 6.93
C LYS A 75 -5.71 -23.16 8.20
N ILE A 76 -6.78 -22.38 8.06
CA ILE A 76 -7.71 -22.08 9.15
C ILE A 76 -8.36 -23.38 9.66
N ALA A 77 -8.87 -24.23 8.76
CA ALA A 77 -9.45 -25.52 9.15
C ALA A 77 -8.42 -26.47 9.82
N GLU A 78 -7.16 -26.46 9.36
CA GLU A 78 -6.05 -27.17 10.01
C GLU A 78 -5.82 -26.67 11.45
N MET A 79 -5.81 -25.34 11.67
CA MET A 79 -5.65 -24.74 12.99
C MET A 79 -6.85 -25.02 13.91
N GLU A 80 -8.08 -24.99 13.39
CA GLU A 80 -9.29 -25.36 14.14
C GLU A 80 -9.23 -26.83 14.59
N LYS A 81 -8.85 -27.75 13.69
CA LYS A 81 -8.70 -29.17 14.01
C LYS A 81 -7.61 -29.41 15.07
N ALA A 82 -6.56 -28.59 15.08
CA ALA A 82 -5.49 -28.64 16.07
C ALA A 82 -5.86 -27.98 17.41
N GLY A 83 -7.05 -27.38 17.54
CA GLY A 83 -7.46 -26.65 18.75
C GLY A 83 -6.72 -25.33 18.94
N LEU A 84 -6.14 -24.77 17.88
CA LEU A 84 -5.46 -23.47 17.88
C LEU A 84 -6.41 -22.32 17.49
N LEU A 85 -7.58 -22.65 16.92
CA LEU A 85 -8.71 -21.78 16.64
C LEU A 85 -10.01 -22.49 17.06
N GLY A 86 -11.11 -21.75 17.17
CA GLY A 86 -12.40 -22.27 17.60
C GLY A 86 -12.75 -21.87 19.03
N GLU A 87 -13.34 -22.80 19.79
CA GLU A 87 -13.92 -22.51 21.10
C GLU A 87 -12.95 -22.83 22.26
N ALA A 88 -13.03 -22.02 23.33
CA ALA A 88 -12.33 -22.25 24.60
C ALA A 88 -10.82 -22.55 24.45
N LEU A 89 -10.13 -21.68 23.71
CA LEU A 89 -8.73 -21.83 23.34
C LEU A 89 -7.85 -21.98 24.58
N PHE A 90 -6.99 -23.00 24.56
CA PHE A 90 -6.05 -23.33 25.63
C PHE A 90 -6.71 -23.48 27.02
N GLY A 91 -7.99 -23.88 27.07
CA GLY A 91 -8.74 -24.03 28.33
C GLY A 91 -9.22 -22.70 28.94
N SER A 92 -9.13 -21.60 28.20
CA SER A 92 -9.68 -20.30 28.60
C SER A 92 -11.14 -20.12 28.14
N ASP A 93 -11.77 -19.00 28.50
CA ASP A 93 -13.09 -18.58 28.00
C ASP A 93 -13.02 -17.85 26.64
N PHE A 94 -11.82 -17.72 26.07
CA PHE A 94 -11.59 -17.06 24.80
C PHE A 94 -11.85 -18.02 23.64
N SER A 95 -12.66 -17.57 22.68
CA SER A 95 -12.94 -18.27 21.43
C SER A 95 -12.64 -17.34 20.26
N LEU A 96 -12.09 -17.87 19.18
CA LEU A 96 -11.80 -17.10 17.98
C LEU A 96 -12.15 -17.89 16.71
N ARG A 97 -12.87 -17.22 15.81
CA ARG A 97 -13.08 -17.68 14.44
C ARG A 97 -12.47 -16.70 13.45
N ILE A 98 -11.82 -17.22 12.42
CA ILE A 98 -11.22 -16.43 11.35
C ILE A 98 -11.94 -16.77 10.05
N TYR A 99 -12.35 -15.74 9.31
CA TYR A 99 -13.06 -15.89 8.05
C TYR A 99 -12.28 -15.22 6.93
N THR A 100 -12.17 -15.86 5.77
CA THR A 100 -11.75 -15.18 4.55
C THR A 100 -12.93 -14.45 3.92
N HIS A 101 -12.66 -13.30 3.31
CA HIS A 101 -13.64 -12.51 2.57
C HIS A 101 -12.99 -12.02 1.28
N LEU A 102 -13.57 -12.38 0.13
CA LEU A 102 -13.08 -11.95 -1.17
C LEU A 102 -13.73 -10.64 -1.59
N GLY A 103 -12.90 -9.64 -1.89
CA GLY A 103 -13.28 -8.46 -2.64
C GLY A 103 -13.53 -8.78 -4.12
N ALA A 104 -13.67 -7.73 -4.94
CA ALA A 104 -14.05 -7.86 -6.34
C ALA A 104 -13.14 -7.05 -7.30
N GLY A 105 -11.86 -6.91 -6.96
CA GLY A 105 -10.85 -6.25 -7.80
C GLY A 105 -10.97 -4.73 -7.82
N ALA A 106 -11.03 -4.10 -6.64
CA ALA A 106 -11.13 -2.65 -6.51
C ALA A 106 -10.09 -2.14 -5.52
N TYR A 107 -9.09 -1.40 -6.01
CA TYR A 107 -8.00 -0.84 -5.20
C TYR A 107 -8.49 0.02 -4.06
N ILE A 108 -9.57 0.77 -4.28
CA ILE A 108 -10.16 1.60 -3.24
C ILE A 108 -10.64 0.79 -2.02
N CYS A 109 -10.99 -0.49 -2.20
CA CYS A 109 -11.33 -1.37 -1.08
C CYS A 109 -10.14 -1.73 -0.20
N GLY A 110 -8.90 -1.45 -0.61
CA GLY A 110 -7.74 -1.46 0.27
C GLY A 110 -7.70 -0.29 1.26
N GLU A 111 -8.49 0.77 1.06
CA GLU A 111 -8.64 1.85 2.04
C GLU A 111 -9.42 1.36 3.27
N GLU A 112 -8.91 1.69 4.46
CA GLU A 112 -9.38 1.13 5.73
C GLU A 112 -10.90 1.13 5.92
N THR A 113 -11.61 2.21 5.55
CA THR A 113 -13.06 2.32 5.77
C THR A 113 -13.88 1.80 4.59
N ALA A 114 -13.37 1.90 3.36
CA ALA A 114 -13.97 1.28 2.18
C ALA A 114 -13.94 -0.25 2.27
N LEU A 115 -12.87 -0.80 2.85
CA LEU A 115 -12.72 -2.22 3.15
C LEU A 115 -13.89 -2.70 4.02
N LEU A 116 -14.19 -1.98 5.09
CA LEU A 116 -15.30 -2.32 6.01
C LEU A 116 -16.65 -2.25 5.30
N GLU A 117 -16.89 -1.22 4.48
CA GLU A 117 -18.10 -1.12 3.66
C GLU A 117 -18.23 -2.30 2.69
N SER A 118 -17.13 -2.74 2.09
CA SER A 118 -17.12 -3.90 1.21
C SER A 118 -17.46 -5.20 1.95
N ILE A 119 -16.90 -5.42 3.14
CA ILE A 119 -17.26 -6.60 3.97
C ILE A 119 -18.74 -6.58 4.36
N GLU A 120 -19.29 -5.38 4.58
CA GLU A 120 -20.71 -5.18 4.88
C GLU A 120 -21.64 -5.40 3.67
N GLY A 121 -21.10 -5.77 2.51
CA GLY A 121 -21.86 -5.98 1.28
C GLY A 121 -22.31 -4.70 0.59
N LYS A 122 -21.77 -3.54 1.01
CA LYS A 122 -22.03 -2.26 0.35
C LYS A 122 -20.96 -2.00 -0.72
N ARG A 123 -21.16 -0.94 -1.50
CA ARG A 123 -20.10 -0.46 -2.41
C ARG A 123 -18.89 -0.02 -1.57
N GLY A 124 -17.68 -0.37 -2.01
CA GLY A 124 -16.40 0.01 -1.37
C GLY A 124 -16.10 1.51 -1.46
N GLN A 125 -16.94 2.33 -0.83
CA GLN A 125 -16.81 3.76 -0.79
C GLN A 125 -16.40 4.18 0.62
N PRO A 126 -15.25 4.87 0.80
CA PRO A 126 -14.76 5.25 2.12
C PRO A 126 -15.77 6.05 2.95
N ARG A 127 -15.73 5.87 4.26
CA ARG A 127 -16.53 6.62 5.24
C ARG A 127 -15.86 7.96 5.55
N ILE A 128 -16.67 8.97 5.83
CA ILE A 128 -16.16 10.24 6.36
C ILE A 128 -15.67 9.99 7.79
N ARG A 129 -14.50 10.53 8.13
CA ARG A 129 -13.96 10.51 9.50
C ARG A 129 -14.19 11.90 10.13
N PRO A 130 -14.58 12.00 11.41
CA PRO A 130 -15.01 10.93 12.34
C PRO A 130 -16.41 10.34 12.03
N PRO A 131 -16.77 9.14 12.55
CA PRO A 131 -16.04 8.32 13.53
C PRO A 131 -14.95 7.41 12.93
N PHE A 132 -13.94 7.07 13.73
CA PHE A 132 -12.85 6.16 13.34
C PHE A 132 -13.20 4.68 13.57
N PRO A 133 -12.62 3.74 12.81
CA PRO A 133 -12.92 2.30 12.93
C PRO A 133 -12.76 1.71 14.33
N ALA A 134 -11.81 2.22 15.12
CA ALA A 134 -11.58 1.76 16.49
C ALA A 134 -12.77 2.02 17.44
N VAL A 135 -13.70 2.90 17.06
CA VAL A 135 -14.95 3.17 17.78
C VAL A 135 -16.15 2.68 16.97
N TYR A 136 -16.16 2.94 15.67
CA TYR A 136 -17.25 2.60 14.76
C TYR A 136 -16.69 2.06 13.43
N GLY A 137 -16.41 0.76 13.42
CA GLY A 137 -15.84 0.02 12.31
C GLY A 137 -16.84 -0.95 11.69
N LEU A 138 -16.44 -2.21 11.55
CA LEU A 138 -17.22 -3.28 10.94
C LEU A 138 -18.55 -3.49 11.67
N TYR A 139 -19.66 -3.46 10.93
CA TYR A 139 -21.03 -3.56 11.47
C TYR A 139 -21.33 -2.51 12.55
N GLY A 140 -20.67 -1.35 12.48
CA GLY A 140 -20.79 -0.28 13.46
C GLY A 140 -20.16 -0.60 14.82
N LYS A 141 -19.21 -1.55 14.86
CA LYS A 141 -18.54 -2.00 16.08
C LYS A 141 -17.05 -1.70 16.09
N PRO A 142 -16.40 -1.59 17.27
CA PRO A 142 -14.97 -1.35 17.38
C PRO A 142 -14.18 -2.38 16.58
N THR A 143 -13.36 -1.89 15.65
CA THR A 143 -12.62 -2.74 14.72
C THR A 143 -11.19 -2.27 14.57
N VAL A 144 -10.25 -3.20 14.69
CA VAL A 144 -8.85 -2.97 14.30
C VAL A 144 -8.63 -3.47 12.88
N VAL A 145 -8.14 -2.61 12.01
CA VAL A 145 -7.68 -3.00 10.67
C VAL A 145 -6.16 -2.97 10.62
N ASN A 146 -5.50 -4.06 10.24
CA ASN A 146 -4.05 -4.10 10.06
C ASN A 146 -3.67 -4.80 8.76
N ASN A 147 -2.59 -4.36 8.13
CA ASN A 147 -2.04 -5.02 6.95
C ASN A 147 -1.42 -6.38 7.32
N VAL A 148 -1.39 -7.32 6.37
CA VAL A 148 -0.83 -8.68 6.51
C VAL A 148 0.58 -8.65 7.10
N GLU A 149 1.49 -7.85 6.54
CA GLU A 149 2.87 -7.74 7.04
C GLU A 149 2.95 -7.30 8.50
N THR A 150 2.09 -6.37 8.92
CA THR A 150 2.04 -5.92 10.32
C THR A 150 1.66 -7.08 11.24
N LEU A 151 0.66 -7.87 10.86
CA LEU A 151 0.19 -9.00 11.65
C LEU A 151 1.22 -10.14 11.65
N ALA A 152 1.87 -10.41 10.51
CA ALA A 152 2.91 -11.43 10.39
C ALA A 152 4.14 -11.14 11.26
N ASN A 153 4.42 -9.89 11.61
CA ASN A 153 5.50 -9.54 12.54
C ASN A 153 5.16 -9.79 14.03
N VAL A 154 3.87 -9.88 14.38
CA VAL A 154 3.41 -9.98 15.78
C VAL A 154 3.95 -11.22 16.51
N PRO A 155 3.92 -12.45 15.95
CA PRO A 155 4.41 -13.63 16.66
C PRO A 155 5.89 -13.54 17.06
N LEU A 156 6.73 -13.01 16.17
CA LEU A 156 8.16 -12.83 16.45
C LEU A 156 8.40 -11.75 17.51
N ILE A 157 7.61 -10.67 17.49
CA ILE A 157 7.67 -9.62 18.53
C ILE A 157 7.31 -10.19 19.90
N ILE A 158 6.27 -11.03 19.99
CA ILE A 158 5.86 -11.63 21.26
C ILE A 158 6.89 -12.66 21.76
N SER A 159 7.39 -13.52 20.87
CA SER A 159 8.32 -14.59 21.26
C SER A 159 9.72 -14.09 21.63
N LYS A 160 10.23 -13.05 20.96
CA LYS A 160 11.58 -12.50 21.20
C LYS A 160 11.59 -11.23 22.04
N GLY A 161 10.43 -10.63 22.28
CA GLY A 161 10.27 -9.39 23.03
C GLY A 161 10.39 -8.14 22.16
N ALA A 162 9.78 -7.05 22.64
CA ALA A 162 9.74 -5.78 21.93
C ALA A 162 11.13 -5.13 21.76
N ASP A 163 12.04 -5.32 22.72
CA ASP A 163 13.39 -4.75 22.66
C ASP A 163 14.22 -5.38 21.54
N TRP A 164 14.03 -6.69 21.28
CA TRP A 164 14.64 -7.34 20.12
C TRP A 164 14.16 -6.69 18.82
N TYR A 165 12.85 -6.49 18.65
CA TYR A 165 12.32 -5.89 17.44
C TYR A 165 12.79 -4.44 17.25
N LYS A 166 12.88 -3.67 18.35
CA LYS A 166 13.41 -2.30 18.35
C LYS A 166 14.92 -2.19 18.16
N SER A 167 15.67 -3.28 18.39
CA SER A 167 17.10 -3.32 18.07
C SER A 167 17.37 -3.38 16.56
N LEU A 168 16.34 -3.69 15.76
CA LEU A 168 16.36 -3.64 14.31
C LEU A 168 15.82 -2.30 13.82
N GLY A 169 16.30 -1.83 12.67
CA GLY A 169 15.81 -0.61 12.05
C GLY A 169 16.50 0.66 12.55
N THR A 170 15.78 1.78 12.53
CA THR A 170 16.26 3.09 12.98
C THR A 170 15.55 3.53 14.27
N PRO A 171 16.07 4.54 14.99
CA PRO A 171 15.42 5.04 16.22
C PRO A 171 13.96 5.46 16.02
N ASP A 172 13.63 6.02 14.85
CA ASP A 172 12.30 6.50 14.49
C ASP A 172 11.45 5.45 13.74
N SER A 173 12.05 4.33 13.32
CA SER A 173 11.39 3.25 12.57
C SER A 173 12.00 1.90 12.97
N ALA A 174 11.45 1.33 14.04
CA ALA A 174 11.87 0.04 14.57
C ALA A 174 11.40 -1.14 13.70
N GLY A 175 12.25 -2.16 13.62
CA GLY A 175 11.94 -3.43 12.98
C GLY A 175 12.47 -3.56 11.56
N VAL A 176 11.85 -4.51 10.86
CA VAL A 176 12.10 -4.82 9.46
C VAL A 176 10.92 -4.39 8.61
N LYS A 177 11.20 -4.24 7.32
CA LYS A 177 10.23 -3.95 6.28
C LYS A 177 10.47 -4.90 5.11
N ILE A 178 9.40 -5.39 4.50
CA ILE A 178 9.50 -6.09 3.22
C ILE A 178 9.42 -5.05 2.11
N PHE A 179 10.54 -4.85 1.41
CA PHE A 179 10.64 -3.98 0.25
C PHE A 179 10.29 -4.75 -1.02
N SER A 180 9.17 -4.39 -1.66
CA SER A 180 8.80 -4.95 -2.97
C SER A 180 9.53 -4.17 -4.06
N LEU A 181 10.65 -4.71 -4.56
CA LEU A 181 11.47 -4.09 -5.58
C LEU A 181 11.01 -4.51 -6.98
N SER A 182 10.68 -3.53 -7.83
CA SER A 182 10.18 -3.76 -9.18
C SER A 182 10.60 -2.65 -10.16
N GLY A 183 10.13 -2.74 -11.41
CA GLY A 183 10.52 -1.82 -12.48
C GLY A 183 11.77 -2.30 -13.22
N HIS A 184 12.66 -1.37 -13.58
CA HIS A 184 13.85 -1.64 -14.39
C HIS A 184 15.04 -2.15 -13.56
N VAL A 185 14.84 -3.20 -12.77
CA VAL A 185 15.89 -3.88 -12.00
C VAL A 185 16.18 -5.27 -12.56
N LYS A 186 17.39 -5.78 -12.37
CA LYS A 186 17.78 -7.12 -12.85
C LYS A 186 17.12 -8.25 -12.05
N GLN A 187 16.93 -8.03 -10.75
CA GLN A 187 16.32 -9.01 -9.83
C GLN A 187 15.14 -8.35 -9.11
N PRO A 188 13.95 -8.29 -9.71
CA PRO A 188 12.74 -7.87 -9.00
C PRO A 188 12.32 -8.95 -7.99
N GLY A 189 11.81 -8.52 -6.84
CA GLY A 189 11.46 -9.44 -5.75
C GLY A 189 11.11 -8.72 -4.45
N ASN A 190 10.72 -9.49 -3.44
CA ASN A 190 10.53 -8.99 -2.08
C ASN A 190 11.80 -9.20 -1.27
N TYR A 191 12.25 -8.16 -0.58
CA TYR A 191 13.44 -8.18 0.25
C TYR A 191 13.09 -7.72 1.66
N GLU A 192 13.18 -8.62 2.64
CA GLU A 192 12.99 -8.28 4.05
C GLU A 192 14.30 -7.72 4.62
N LEU A 193 14.31 -6.41 4.89
CA LEU A 193 15.49 -5.67 5.33
C LEU A 193 15.13 -4.77 6.52
N PRO A 194 16.08 -4.44 7.40
CA PRO A 194 15.84 -3.49 8.48
C PRO A 194 15.51 -2.11 7.89
N PHE A 195 14.65 -1.35 8.59
CA PHE A 195 14.51 0.07 8.26
C PHE A 195 15.88 0.77 8.30
N GLY A 196 16.08 1.72 7.38
CA GLY A 196 17.34 2.43 7.25
C GLY A 196 18.31 1.85 6.22
N THR A 197 18.05 0.65 5.67
CA THR A 197 18.70 0.20 4.43
C THR A 197 18.48 1.25 3.33
N THR A 198 19.53 1.58 2.57
CA THR A 198 19.47 2.65 1.55
C THR A 198 18.86 2.17 0.24
N TYR A 199 18.34 3.09 -0.58
CA TYR A 199 17.90 2.75 -1.94
C TYR A 199 19.05 2.14 -2.76
N ARG A 200 20.29 2.62 -2.60
CA ARG A 200 21.47 2.10 -3.29
C ARG A 200 21.69 0.63 -2.95
N GLU A 201 21.65 0.29 -1.66
CA GLU A 201 21.80 -1.09 -1.21
C GLU A 201 20.68 -1.98 -1.75
N LEU A 202 19.41 -1.55 -1.66
CA LEU A 202 18.29 -2.31 -2.22
C LEU A 202 18.45 -2.53 -3.73
N ILE A 203 18.76 -1.49 -4.50
CA ILE A 203 18.80 -1.58 -5.97
C ILE A 203 20.03 -2.34 -6.45
N TYR A 204 21.22 -2.01 -5.95
CA TYR A 204 22.48 -2.51 -6.50
C TYR A 204 23.00 -3.76 -5.79
N THR A 205 22.83 -3.87 -4.47
CA THR A 205 23.27 -5.06 -3.71
C THR A 205 22.26 -6.19 -3.82
N HIS A 206 20.98 -5.90 -3.56
CA HIS A 206 19.92 -6.92 -3.54
C HIS A 206 19.23 -7.12 -4.89
N GLY A 207 18.93 -6.03 -5.60
CA GLY A 207 18.29 -6.05 -6.91
C GLY A 207 19.22 -6.32 -8.10
N GLY A 208 20.52 -6.47 -7.86
CA GLY A 208 21.53 -6.73 -8.89
C GLY A 208 21.79 -5.57 -9.85
N GLY A 209 21.30 -4.36 -9.52
CA GLY A 209 21.40 -3.17 -10.35
C GLY A 209 20.25 -3.01 -11.34
N VAL A 210 20.41 -2.04 -12.24
CA VAL A 210 19.40 -1.63 -13.22
C VAL A 210 19.53 -2.47 -14.49
N SER A 211 18.41 -2.77 -15.14
CA SER A 211 18.39 -3.45 -16.44
C SER A 211 19.27 -2.71 -17.47
N ASP A 212 20.04 -3.48 -18.25
CA ASP A 212 20.99 -2.99 -19.25
C ASP A 212 22.07 -2.03 -18.71
N ASP A 213 22.34 -2.06 -17.39
CA ASP A 213 23.32 -1.20 -16.71
C ASP A 213 23.07 0.31 -16.93
N ARG A 214 21.81 0.65 -17.19
CA ARG A 214 21.36 2.03 -17.41
C ARG A 214 21.33 2.81 -16.10
N PRO A 215 21.47 4.14 -16.13
CA PRO A 215 21.29 4.95 -14.93
C PRO A 215 19.84 4.93 -14.46
N VAL A 216 19.64 4.97 -13.14
CA VAL A 216 18.32 5.23 -12.57
C VAL A 216 17.96 6.70 -12.83
N LYS A 217 16.77 6.95 -13.37
CA LYS A 217 16.21 8.29 -13.59
C LYS A 217 15.31 8.70 -12.44
N ALA A 218 14.41 7.81 -12.02
CA ALA A 218 13.45 8.09 -10.97
C ALA A 218 13.15 6.86 -10.09
N ILE A 219 12.71 7.13 -8.86
CA ILE A 219 12.26 6.12 -7.90
C ILE A 219 10.85 6.48 -7.41
N MET A 220 9.94 5.51 -7.40
CA MET A 220 8.67 5.60 -6.67
C MET A 220 8.77 4.68 -5.46
N SER A 221 8.72 5.22 -4.25
CA SER A 221 8.99 4.50 -3.00
C SER A 221 7.79 3.77 -2.40
N ALA A 222 6.58 4.14 -2.83
CA ALA A 222 5.30 3.63 -2.32
C ALA A 222 4.36 3.17 -3.46
N GLY A 223 4.91 2.53 -4.49
CA GLY A 223 4.13 2.12 -5.66
C GLY A 223 3.64 3.31 -6.47
N ALA A 224 2.50 3.16 -7.15
CA ALA A 224 1.89 4.24 -7.94
C ALA A 224 1.43 5.43 -7.09
N SER A 225 1.13 5.21 -5.81
CA SER A 225 0.74 6.26 -4.84
C SER A 225 1.87 7.19 -4.40
N SER A 226 3.09 6.95 -4.88
CA SER A 226 4.28 7.71 -4.50
C SER A 226 4.44 9.03 -5.26
N ALA A 227 5.14 9.97 -4.63
CA ALA A 227 5.86 11.02 -5.35
C ALA A 227 7.01 10.43 -6.18
N MET A 228 7.37 11.10 -7.28
CA MET A 228 8.54 10.77 -8.10
C MET A 228 9.81 11.35 -7.48
N ILE A 229 10.76 10.51 -7.09
CA ILE A 229 12.05 10.92 -6.53
C ILE A 229 13.07 10.97 -7.67
N ILE A 230 13.82 12.07 -7.81
CA ILE A 230 14.99 12.12 -8.72
C ILE A 230 16.07 11.21 -8.13
N ALA A 231 16.58 10.28 -8.94
CA ALA A 231 17.60 9.33 -8.49
C ALA A 231 19.02 9.92 -8.55
N ASP A 232 19.29 10.94 -7.75
CA ASP A 232 20.65 11.45 -7.50
C ASP A 232 21.36 10.67 -6.38
N ASP A 233 22.64 10.95 -6.14
CA ASP A 233 23.40 10.28 -5.08
C ASP A 233 22.78 10.46 -3.70
N LYS A 234 22.21 11.65 -3.42
CA LYS A 234 21.51 11.90 -2.17
C LYS A 234 20.31 10.97 -2.01
N ALA A 235 19.48 10.83 -3.04
CA ALA A 235 18.33 9.94 -3.01
C ALA A 235 18.75 8.47 -2.91
N LEU A 236 19.77 8.04 -3.66
CA LEU A 236 20.28 6.67 -3.60
C LEU A 236 20.85 6.33 -2.22
N ASP A 237 21.56 7.26 -1.57
CA ASP A 237 22.13 7.07 -0.24
C ASP A 237 21.16 7.40 0.91
N THR A 238 19.91 7.76 0.59
CA THR A 238 18.89 8.02 1.61
C THR A 238 18.46 6.71 2.28
N PRO A 239 18.51 6.62 3.62
CA PRO A 239 17.96 5.50 4.38
C PRO A 239 16.45 5.35 4.11
N MET A 240 15.99 4.14 3.82
CA MET A 240 14.56 3.87 3.64
C MET A 240 13.89 3.68 5.00
N ASP A 241 13.55 4.80 5.62
CA ASP A 241 12.67 4.91 6.78
C ASP A 241 11.65 6.05 6.58
N TYR A 242 10.61 6.09 7.40
CA TYR A 242 9.52 7.05 7.20
C TYR A 242 9.98 8.51 7.29
N ALA A 243 10.95 8.86 8.14
CA ALA A 243 11.39 10.24 8.32
C ALA A 243 12.33 10.68 7.20
N SER A 244 13.31 9.83 6.88
CA SER A 244 14.32 10.09 5.85
C SER A 244 13.70 10.24 4.46
N VAL A 245 12.75 9.36 4.09
CA VAL A 245 12.09 9.43 2.78
C VAL A 245 11.20 10.69 2.66
N ARG A 246 10.56 11.13 3.76
CA ARG A 246 9.87 12.43 3.81
C ARG A 246 10.81 13.62 3.55
N GLY A 247 12.09 13.50 3.92
CA GLY A 247 13.12 14.47 3.58
C GLY A 247 13.40 14.62 2.07
N LEU A 248 12.98 13.65 1.25
CA LEU A 248 13.01 13.72 -0.22
C LEU A 248 11.69 14.26 -0.83
N GLY A 249 10.75 14.69 0.02
CA GLY A 249 9.42 15.10 -0.42
C GLY A 249 8.64 13.93 -1.04
N ALA A 250 8.75 12.74 -0.45
CA ALA A 250 8.05 11.52 -0.81
C ALA A 250 7.68 10.71 0.45
N ASP A 251 6.90 9.65 0.29
CA ASP A 251 6.52 8.76 1.39
C ASP A 251 6.97 7.33 1.10
N LEU A 252 7.35 6.58 2.14
CA LEU A 252 7.74 5.19 1.99
C LEU A 252 6.53 4.26 1.80
N GLY A 253 5.35 4.62 2.34
CA GLY A 253 4.10 3.88 2.16
C GLY A 253 4.21 2.37 2.43
N SER A 254 3.82 1.55 1.45
CA SER A 254 3.92 0.08 1.48
C SER A 254 5.34 -0.45 1.30
N ALA A 255 6.33 0.42 1.06
CA ALA A 255 7.70 0.11 0.66
C ALA A 255 7.79 -0.65 -0.68
N SER A 256 6.91 -0.29 -1.61
CA SER A 256 6.92 -0.79 -2.99
C SER A 256 7.77 0.11 -3.86
N VAL A 257 9.03 -0.29 -4.04
CA VAL A 257 10.04 0.49 -4.73
C VAL A 257 10.01 0.15 -6.22
N ILE A 258 9.49 1.06 -7.02
CA ILE A 258 9.52 0.97 -8.49
C ILE A 258 10.69 1.81 -9.00
N VAL A 259 11.66 1.16 -9.64
CA VAL A 259 12.83 1.79 -10.25
C VAL A 259 12.56 2.11 -11.71
N ILE A 260 12.78 3.36 -12.11
CA ILE A 260 12.61 3.83 -13.48
C ILE A 260 13.97 4.28 -14.00
N ASN A 261 14.44 3.68 -15.10
CA ASN A 261 15.68 4.08 -15.74
C ASN A 261 15.44 5.21 -16.76
N ASP A 262 16.50 5.68 -17.40
CA ASP A 262 16.48 6.75 -18.39
C ASP A 262 15.89 6.37 -19.76
N SER A 263 15.36 5.16 -19.94
CA SER A 263 14.73 4.72 -21.20
C SER A 263 13.25 5.10 -21.32
N VAL A 264 12.65 5.66 -20.26
CA VAL A 264 11.22 5.96 -20.20
C VAL A 264 10.99 7.43 -19.83
N ASP A 265 10.06 8.05 -20.53
CA ASP A 265 9.60 9.40 -20.28
C ASP A 265 8.56 9.44 -19.15
N MET A 266 8.66 10.44 -18.27
CA MET A 266 7.76 10.58 -17.14
C MET A 266 6.32 10.85 -17.59
N ASP A 267 6.07 11.44 -18.75
CA ASP A 267 4.71 11.64 -19.28
C ASP A 267 4.00 10.28 -19.53
N TRP A 268 4.74 9.27 -19.98
CA TRP A 268 4.24 7.91 -20.16
C TRP A 268 3.92 7.27 -18.81
N VAL A 269 4.82 7.40 -17.84
CA VAL A 269 4.62 6.84 -16.49
C VAL A 269 3.40 7.48 -15.84
N ILE A 270 3.30 8.80 -15.89
CA ILE A 270 2.16 9.56 -15.35
C ILE A 270 0.86 9.22 -16.06
N ASN A 271 0.86 9.01 -17.37
CA ASN A 271 -0.32 8.53 -18.08
C ASN A 271 -0.81 7.16 -17.55
N LYS A 272 0.11 6.23 -17.23
CA LYS A 272 -0.25 4.94 -16.62
C LYS A 272 -0.80 5.13 -15.21
N THR A 273 -0.16 5.96 -14.39
CA THR A 273 -0.58 6.25 -13.02
C THR A 273 -1.95 6.93 -12.97
N ILE A 274 -2.20 7.96 -13.79
CA ILE A 274 -3.50 8.63 -13.88
C ILE A 274 -4.58 7.64 -14.33
N ARG A 275 -4.31 6.81 -15.34
CA ARG A 275 -5.26 5.82 -15.83
C ARG A 275 -5.63 4.81 -14.74
N PHE A 276 -4.67 4.37 -13.95
CA PHE A 276 -4.91 3.50 -12.79
C PHE A 276 -5.83 4.19 -11.78
N PHE A 277 -5.48 5.35 -11.25
CA PHE A 277 -6.30 6.02 -10.24
C PHE A 277 -7.67 6.48 -10.75
N LYS A 278 -7.79 6.81 -12.04
CA LYS A 278 -9.09 7.08 -12.68
C LYS A 278 -9.96 5.83 -12.70
N HIS A 279 -9.39 4.67 -13.01
CA HIS A 279 -10.10 3.39 -13.02
C HIS A 279 -10.54 2.97 -11.61
N GLU A 280 -9.65 3.17 -10.64
CA GLU A 280 -9.81 2.72 -9.25
C GLU A 280 -10.55 3.72 -8.34
N SER A 281 -10.87 4.90 -8.85
CA SER A 281 -11.67 5.89 -8.12
C SER A 281 -13.08 5.36 -7.86
N CYS A 282 -13.48 5.29 -6.59
CA CYS A 282 -14.86 4.90 -6.22
C CYS A 282 -15.95 5.91 -6.64
N GLY A 283 -15.55 7.10 -7.12
CA GLY A 283 -16.43 8.14 -7.63
C GLY A 283 -17.22 8.92 -6.57
N LYS A 284 -16.92 8.76 -5.27
CA LYS A 284 -17.70 9.40 -4.20
C LYS A 284 -17.49 10.91 -4.08
N CYS A 285 -16.25 11.39 -4.18
CA CYS A 285 -15.95 12.82 -4.08
C CYS A 285 -15.68 13.42 -5.47
N THR A 286 -16.31 14.57 -5.75
CA THR A 286 -16.21 15.25 -7.06
C THR A 286 -14.76 15.57 -7.45
N PRO A 287 -13.89 16.10 -6.56
CA PRO A 287 -12.51 16.41 -6.94
C PRO A 287 -11.75 15.18 -7.44
N CYS A 288 -11.91 14.02 -6.79
CA CYS A 288 -11.28 12.78 -7.24
C CYS A 288 -11.93 12.24 -8.53
N ARG A 289 -13.28 12.17 -8.57
CA ARG A 289 -14.02 11.56 -9.69
C ARG A 289 -13.79 12.32 -11.00
N GLU A 290 -14.00 13.64 -10.97
CA GLU A 290 -13.90 14.48 -12.16
C GLU A 290 -12.44 14.88 -12.42
N GLY A 291 -11.65 15.11 -11.36
CA GLY A 291 -10.26 15.51 -11.49
C GLY A 291 -9.39 14.44 -12.14
N THR A 292 -9.48 13.18 -11.71
CA THR A 292 -8.74 12.07 -12.36
C THR A 292 -9.17 11.85 -13.81
N TYR A 293 -10.46 12.00 -14.12
CA TYR A 293 -10.97 11.99 -15.49
C TYR A 293 -10.36 13.12 -16.33
N TRP A 294 -10.33 14.34 -15.79
CA TRP A 294 -9.77 15.50 -16.49
C TRP A 294 -8.26 15.39 -16.68
N MET A 295 -7.52 14.96 -15.65
CA MET A 295 -6.08 14.70 -15.76
C MET A 295 -5.78 13.67 -16.87
N GLN A 296 -6.61 12.63 -17.01
CA GLN A 296 -6.46 11.64 -18.08
C GLN A 296 -6.57 12.28 -19.48
N HIS A 297 -7.54 13.16 -19.68
CA HIS A 297 -7.70 13.85 -20.97
C HIS A 297 -6.52 14.77 -21.27
N LEU A 298 -6.01 15.48 -20.26
CA LEU A 298 -4.88 16.41 -20.44
C LEU A 298 -3.59 15.67 -20.80
N ILE A 299 -3.27 14.58 -20.10
CA ILE A 299 -2.07 13.80 -20.41
C ILE A 299 -2.17 13.11 -21.79
N GLU A 300 -3.37 12.67 -22.20
CA GLU A 300 -3.57 12.14 -23.56
C GLU A 300 -3.36 13.20 -24.65
N ARG A 301 -3.73 14.47 -24.40
CA ARG A 301 -3.44 15.60 -25.32
C ARG A 301 -1.95 15.92 -25.39
N ILE A 302 -1.27 15.95 -24.24
CA ILE A 302 0.19 16.13 -24.16
C ILE A 302 0.90 15.08 -25.01
N LYS A 303 0.50 13.80 -24.88
CA LYS A 303 1.07 12.69 -25.66
C LYS A 303 0.82 12.77 -27.17
N ARG A 304 -0.21 13.49 -27.61
CA ARG A 304 -0.48 13.75 -29.03
C ARG A 304 0.25 14.97 -29.58
N GLY A 305 1.06 15.64 -28.76
CA GLY A 305 1.74 16.88 -29.11
C GLY A 305 0.80 18.11 -29.16
N GLU A 306 -0.42 18.00 -28.63
CA GLU A 306 -1.38 19.10 -28.64
C GLU A 306 -1.06 20.11 -27.53
N GLU A 307 -0.72 21.35 -27.89
CA GLU A 307 -0.52 22.48 -26.95
C GLU A 307 0.26 22.07 -25.68
N VAL A 308 1.33 21.29 -25.84
CA VAL A 308 2.03 20.55 -24.76
C VAL A 308 2.26 21.40 -23.52
N LYS A 309 2.78 22.63 -23.71
CA LYS A 309 3.03 23.56 -22.60
C LYS A 309 1.75 23.94 -21.84
N ALA A 310 0.71 24.39 -22.55
CA ALA A 310 -0.54 24.83 -21.92
C ALA A 310 -1.27 23.66 -21.24
N ASN A 311 -1.27 22.48 -21.86
CA ASN A 311 -1.87 21.28 -21.25
C ASN A 311 -1.08 20.79 -20.03
N THR A 312 0.25 20.91 -20.02
CA THR A 312 1.09 20.55 -18.86
C THR A 312 0.84 21.49 -17.69
N GLU A 313 0.79 22.81 -17.93
CA GLU A 313 0.45 23.81 -16.91
C GLU A 313 -0.95 23.58 -16.34
N LEU A 314 -1.92 23.26 -17.20
CA LEU A 314 -3.28 22.95 -16.77
C LEU A 314 -3.35 21.62 -15.99
N LEU A 315 -2.65 20.58 -16.43
CA LEU A 315 -2.56 19.29 -15.74
C LEU A 315 -2.03 19.47 -14.31
N HIS A 316 -0.95 20.23 -14.16
CA HIS A 316 -0.37 20.57 -12.87
C HIS A 316 -1.34 21.33 -11.97
N SER A 317 -2.05 22.32 -12.52
CA SER A 317 -3.06 23.11 -11.81
C SER A 317 -4.23 22.23 -11.33
N VAL A 318 -4.75 21.35 -12.19
CA VAL A 318 -5.83 20.41 -11.82
C VAL A 318 -5.37 19.49 -10.69
N ALA A 319 -4.18 18.90 -10.78
CA ALA A 319 -3.64 18.02 -9.75
C ALA A 319 -3.52 18.74 -8.40
N LYS A 320 -2.95 19.96 -8.37
CA LYS A 320 -2.87 20.79 -7.14
C LYS A 320 -4.25 21.17 -6.59
N GLN A 321 -5.23 21.41 -7.45
CA GLN A 321 -6.57 21.76 -6.99
C GLN A 321 -7.32 20.59 -6.37
N MET A 322 -6.96 19.33 -6.67
CA MET A 322 -7.56 18.14 -6.06
C MET A 322 -7.04 17.87 -4.64
N GLN A 323 -5.77 18.23 -4.38
CA GLN A 323 -5.11 18.01 -3.09
C GLN A 323 -5.88 18.68 -1.94
N ASN A 324 -5.95 17.97 -0.82
CA ASN A 324 -6.66 18.28 0.41
C ASN A 324 -8.17 18.51 0.26
N LYS A 325 -8.78 18.10 -0.85
CA LYS A 325 -10.23 18.25 -1.12
C LYS A 325 -10.95 16.93 -1.33
N CYS A 326 -10.25 15.81 -1.16
CA CYS A 326 -10.80 14.47 -1.32
C CYS A 326 -11.13 13.85 0.03
N LEU A 327 -12.13 12.96 0.03
CA LEU A 327 -12.61 12.32 1.26
C LEU A 327 -11.62 11.29 1.83
N CYS A 328 -10.86 10.65 0.95
CA CYS A 328 -9.88 9.62 1.30
C CYS A 328 -8.53 9.90 0.63
N PRO A 329 -7.45 9.24 1.10
CA PRO A 329 -6.10 9.46 0.59
C PRO A 329 -5.90 9.19 -0.91
N LEU A 330 -6.77 8.41 -1.57
CA LEU A 330 -6.69 8.16 -3.02
C LEU A 330 -6.60 9.46 -3.82
N GLY A 331 -7.30 10.52 -3.38
CA GLY A 331 -7.21 11.83 -4.00
C GLY A 331 -5.77 12.38 -4.03
N GLU A 332 -5.07 12.32 -2.89
CA GLU A 332 -3.66 12.72 -2.81
C GLU A 332 -2.79 11.83 -3.69
N PHE A 333 -2.93 10.51 -3.54
CA PHE A 333 -2.14 9.51 -4.26
C PHE A 333 -2.25 9.67 -5.77
N SER A 334 -3.44 10.03 -6.28
CA SER A 334 -3.67 10.28 -7.70
C SER A 334 -2.97 11.52 -8.26
N THR A 335 -2.48 12.42 -7.40
CA THR A 335 -1.87 13.70 -7.78
C THR A 335 -0.39 13.80 -7.47
N MET A 336 0.12 13.04 -6.49
CA MET A 336 1.51 13.12 -6.03
C MET A 336 2.51 12.83 -7.14
N ALA A 337 2.33 11.72 -7.86
CA ALA A 337 3.18 11.39 -9.00
C ALA A 337 3.10 12.48 -10.08
N VAL A 338 1.89 12.96 -10.41
CA VAL A 338 1.65 13.98 -11.45
C VAL A 338 2.39 15.28 -11.14
N THR A 339 2.17 15.81 -9.93
CA THR A 339 2.75 17.10 -9.51
C THR A 339 4.27 17.02 -9.46
N THR A 340 4.81 15.96 -8.85
CA THR A 340 6.26 15.80 -8.72
C THR A 340 6.95 15.44 -10.02
N ALA A 341 6.33 14.69 -10.93
CA ALA A 341 6.88 14.44 -12.26
C ALA A 341 7.07 15.74 -13.05
N ILE A 342 6.03 16.59 -13.09
CA ILE A 342 6.09 17.87 -13.82
C ILE A 342 7.12 18.82 -13.18
N GLU A 343 7.20 18.85 -11.85
CA GLU A 343 8.12 19.73 -11.13
C GLU A 343 9.58 19.27 -11.21
N ARG A 344 9.83 17.95 -11.22
CA ARG A 344 11.16 17.36 -11.07
C ARG A 344 11.76 16.89 -12.40
N PHE A 345 10.92 16.60 -13.40
CA PHE A 345 11.32 16.13 -14.73
C PHE A 345 10.69 16.98 -15.85
N PRO A 346 10.84 18.32 -15.83
CA PRO A 346 10.17 19.19 -16.80
C PRO A 346 10.57 18.90 -18.27
N ALA A 347 11.79 18.39 -18.49
CA ALA A 347 12.29 18.03 -19.82
C ALA A 347 11.44 16.93 -20.51
N ASP A 348 10.80 16.06 -19.73
CA ASP A 348 9.94 14.99 -20.25
C ASP A 348 8.55 15.51 -20.66
N PHE A 349 8.26 16.79 -20.42
CA PHE A 349 7.01 17.45 -20.78
C PHE A 349 7.23 18.56 -21.82
N GLU A 350 8.31 18.45 -22.62
CA GLU A 350 8.63 19.41 -23.68
C GLU A 350 8.19 18.92 -25.08
N PRO A 351 7.87 19.83 -26.03
CA PRO A 351 7.36 19.46 -27.35
C PRO A 351 8.27 18.52 -28.16
N SER A 352 9.59 18.58 -27.95
CA SER A 352 10.59 17.79 -28.67
C SER A 352 10.61 16.30 -28.29
N HIS A 353 10.03 15.90 -27.15
CA HIS A 353 10.00 14.51 -26.69
C HIS A 353 8.89 13.67 -27.34
N SER A 354 7.79 14.29 -27.77
CA SER A 354 6.58 13.59 -28.27
C SER A 354 6.74 12.83 -29.61
N GLY A 355 7.95 12.81 -30.19
CA GLY A 355 8.29 12.06 -31.41
C GLY A 355 8.92 10.67 -31.19
N GLY A 356 9.28 10.31 -29.95
CA GLY A 356 9.87 9.01 -29.62
C GLY A 356 8.80 7.94 -29.36
N GLY A 357 8.29 7.32 -30.42
CA GLY A 357 7.30 6.24 -30.30
C GLY A 357 7.84 5.05 -29.51
N HIS A 358 7.40 4.89 -28.26
CA HIS A 358 7.44 3.60 -27.57
C HIS A 358 6.26 2.75 -28.05
N GLY A 359 6.52 1.95 -29.09
CA GLY A 359 5.64 0.88 -29.57
C GLY A 359 5.64 -0.34 -28.67
#